data_AF-A0A959KUK3-F1
#
_entry.id   AF-A0A959KUK3-F1
#
_cell.length_a   1.000
_cell.length_b   1.000
_cell.length_c   1.000
_cell.angle_alpha   90.00
_cell.angle_beta   90.00
_cell.angle_gamma   90.00
#
_symmetry.space_group_name_H-M   'P 1'
#
loop_
_entity.id
_entity.type
_entity.pdbx_description
1 polymer ?
#
loop_
_entity_poly.entity_id
_entity_poly.type
_entity_poly.pdbx_seq_one_letter_code
_entity_poly.pdbx_strand_id
1 'polypeptide(L)'
;MKNILAPLVGLSCLLFFSTTTRAQGLIDGFQKGGGNFDLALSYSYEQYSDFYVGDQKVSEPMLGDITTQSINLFAAVGITDRIDAVLNLPYIFVNASNNPDLDQSSIQDLSLCLKG
;
A
#
# COMPACT_ATOMS: atom_id res chain seq x y z
N MET A 1 32.72 -40.15 4.13
CA MET A 1 31.41 -39.51 4.40
C MET A 1 31.67 -38.03 4.59
N LYS A 2 31.16 -37.15 3.71
CA LYS A 2 31.44 -35.71 3.78
C LYS A 2 30.66 -35.11 4.97
N ASN A 3 31.35 -34.38 5.86
CA ASN A 3 30.75 -33.76 7.05
C ASN A 3 29.79 -32.63 6.65
N ILE A 4 28.50 -32.96 6.59
CA ILE A 4 27.39 -32.05 6.22
C ILE A 4 27.02 -31.11 7.38
N LEU A 5 27.59 -31.34 8.58
CA LEU A 5 27.31 -30.54 9.77
C LEU A 5 27.79 -29.08 9.64
N ALA A 6 28.98 -28.87 9.06
CA ALA A 6 29.57 -27.54 8.91
C ALA A 6 28.75 -26.58 8.03
N PRO A 7 28.25 -26.97 6.83
CA PRO A 7 27.39 -26.10 6.05
C PRO A 7 26.02 -25.89 6.69
N LEU A 8 25.50 -26.86 7.47
CA LEU A 8 24.23 -26.72 8.17
C LEU A 8 24.31 -25.68 9.30
N VAL A 9 25.40 -25.69 10.06
CA VAL A 9 25.68 -24.68 11.10
C VAL A 9 25.90 -23.30 10.47
N GLY A 10 26.61 -23.23 9.34
CA GLY A 10 26.77 -21.97 8.60
C GLY A 10 25.45 -21.38 8.09
N LEU A 11 24.56 -22.22 7.56
CA LEU A 11 23.23 -21.81 7.11
C LEU A 11 22.33 -21.38 8.28
N SER A 12 22.44 -22.06 9.43
CA SER A 12 21.73 -21.67 10.65
C SER A 12 22.21 -20.32 11.18
N CYS A 13 23.51 -20.04 11.20
CA CYS A 13 24.05 -18.74 11.61
C CYS A 13 23.57 -17.59 10.70
N LEU A 14 23.41 -17.82 9.40
CA LEU A 14 22.91 -16.81 8.46
C LEU A 14 21.42 -16.46 8.69
N LEU A 15 20.61 -17.40 9.18
CA LEU A 15 19.19 -17.19 9.47
C LEU A 15 18.92 -16.39 10.76
N PHE A 16 19.93 -16.23 11.63
CA PHE A 16 19.81 -15.48 12.89
C PHE A 16 20.45 -14.09 12.86
N PHE A 17 21.02 -13.66 11.73
CA PHE A 17 21.48 -12.27 11.55
C PHE A 17 20.29 -11.35 11.22
N SER A 18 19.48 -11.08 12.24
CA SER A 18 18.39 -10.10 12.16
C SER A 18 18.96 -8.69 12.13
N THR A 19 19.25 -8.16 10.95
CA THR A 19 19.52 -6.73 10.79
C THR A 19 18.27 -5.95 11.17
N THR A 20 18.40 -4.90 11.99
CA THR A 20 17.29 -4.01 12.32
C THR A 20 16.90 -3.21 11.09
N THR A 21 15.96 -3.74 10.29
CA THR A 21 15.38 -3.04 9.15
C THR A 21 14.44 -1.97 9.66
N ARG A 22 14.81 -0.70 9.50
CA ARG A 22 13.94 0.45 9.76
C ARG A 22 13.14 0.69 8.48
N ALA A 23 11.97 0.04 8.36
CA ALA A 23 11.02 0.35 7.30
C ALA A 23 10.16 1.56 7.71
N GLN A 24 9.86 2.44 6.76
CA GLN A 24 8.83 3.45 6.96
C GLN A 24 7.47 2.75 7.04
N GLY A 25 6.68 3.07 8.05
CA GLY A 25 5.32 2.53 8.20
C GLY A 25 4.38 3.04 7.11
N LEU A 26 3.33 2.28 6.80
CA LEU A 26 2.45 2.50 5.64
C LEU A 26 1.82 3.90 5.57
N ILE A 27 1.48 4.53 6.70
CA ILE A 27 0.68 5.78 6.69
C ILE A 27 0.88 6.68 7.94
N ASP A 28 1.52 6.18 9.01
CA ASP A 28 1.67 6.91 10.27
C ASP A 28 3.09 6.79 10.82
N GLY A 29 3.65 7.89 11.34
CA GLY A 29 4.95 7.97 12.02
C GLY A 29 4.92 7.53 13.50
N PHE A 30 3.74 7.35 14.10
CA PHE A 30 3.59 7.10 15.54
C PHE A 30 3.18 5.65 15.86
N GLN A 31 3.75 5.08 16.92
CA GLN A 31 3.29 3.79 17.45
C GLN A 31 1.93 3.97 18.11
N LYS A 32 1.02 2.99 17.99
CA LYS A 32 -0.30 3.09 18.61
C LYS A 32 -0.24 2.91 20.12
N GLY A 33 0.67 2.08 20.62
CA GLY A 33 0.68 1.66 22.03
C GLY A 33 -0.27 0.48 22.25
N GLY A 34 0.06 -0.41 23.19
CA GLY A 34 -0.67 -1.67 23.35
C GLY A 34 -2.16 -1.47 23.62
N GLY A 35 -3.01 -2.11 22.81
CA GLY A 35 -4.47 -2.08 22.94
C GLY A 35 -5.16 -0.86 22.32
N ASN A 36 -4.42 0.12 21.79
CA ASN A 36 -5.02 1.27 21.11
C ASN A 36 -5.35 0.94 19.66
N PHE A 37 -6.43 1.55 19.14
CA PHE A 37 -6.97 1.28 17.83
C PHE A 37 -7.37 2.57 17.10
N ASP A 38 -6.93 2.70 15.84
CA ASP A 38 -7.32 3.76 14.93
C ASP A 38 -8.13 3.17 13.78
N LEU A 39 -9.20 3.87 13.41
CA LEU A 39 -10.01 3.57 12.24
C LEU A 39 -10.30 4.87 11.50
N ALA A 40 -9.97 4.91 10.21
CA ALA A 40 -10.24 6.05 9.36
C ALA A 40 -10.90 5.61 8.06
N LEU A 41 -11.93 6.35 7.66
CA LEU A 41 -12.54 6.25 6.35
C LEU A 41 -12.15 7.49 5.55
N SER A 42 -11.73 7.29 4.31
CA SER A 42 -11.32 8.37 3.42
C SER A 42 -11.99 8.23 2.07
N TYR A 43 -12.26 9.37 1.43
CA TYR A 43 -12.77 9.47 0.07
C TYR A 43 -11.90 10.43 -0.71
N SER A 44 -11.55 10.07 -1.94
CA SER A 44 -10.82 10.93 -2.88
C SER A 44 -11.59 11.09 -4.18
N TYR A 45 -11.46 12.27 -4.78
CA TYR A 45 -11.99 12.60 -6.10
C TYR A 45 -10.91 13.35 -6.88
N GLU A 46 -10.61 12.87 -8.08
CA GLU A 46 -9.69 13.48 -9.03
C GLU A 46 -10.34 13.49 -10.40
N GLN A 47 -10.21 14.60 -11.13
CA GLN A 47 -10.70 14.72 -12.49
C GLN A 47 -9.70 15.52 -13.33
N TYR A 48 -9.41 15.03 -14.53
CA TYR A 48 -8.53 15.68 -15.49
C TYR A 48 -8.91 15.32 -16.92
N SER A 49 -8.68 16.26 -17.85
CA SER A 49 -8.78 16.06 -19.30
C SER A 49 -7.43 16.18 -20.01
N ASP A 50 -6.47 16.85 -19.37
CA ASP A 50 -5.10 16.98 -19.84
C ASP A 50 -4.15 16.16 -18.96
N PHE A 51 -3.20 15.46 -19.57
CA PHE A 51 -2.16 14.70 -18.88
C PHE A 51 -0.82 14.83 -19.61
N TYR A 52 0.27 14.48 -18.94
CA TYR A 52 1.60 14.56 -19.53
C TYR A 52 1.99 13.25 -20.22
N VAL A 53 2.48 13.35 -21.45
CA VAL A 53 3.17 12.27 -22.18
C VAL A 53 4.59 12.73 -22.45
N GLY A 54 5.53 12.24 -21.62
CA GLY A 54 6.88 12.80 -21.58
C GLY A 54 6.87 14.23 -21.01
N ASP A 55 7.39 15.18 -21.80
CA ASP A 55 7.43 16.61 -21.46
C ASP A 55 6.25 17.41 -22.04
N GLN A 56 5.40 16.77 -22.86
CA GLN A 56 4.27 17.41 -23.50
C GLN A 56 2.99 17.19 -22.70
N LYS A 57 2.23 18.27 -22.48
CA LYS A 57 0.86 18.18 -21.96
C LYS A 57 -0.08 17.96 -23.14
N VAL A 58 -0.84 16.87 -23.10
CA VAL A 58 -1.77 16.44 -24.15
C VAL A 58 -3.17 16.25 -23.58
N SER A 59 -4.16 16.28 -24.46
CA SER A 59 -5.54 15.86 -24.16
C SER A 59 -5.98 14.84 -25.19
N GLU A 60 -6.82 13.89 -24.76
CA GLU A 60 -7.36 12.86 -25.64
C GLU A 60 -8.89 12.97 -25.70
N PRO A 61 -9.46 13.63 -26.74
CA PRO A 61 -10.90 13.86 -26.85
C PRO A 61 -11.75 12.59 -26.81
N MET A 62 -11.17 11.46 -27.26
CA MET A 62 -11.83 10.15 -27.22
C MET A 62 -12.02 9.62 -25.79
N LEU A 63 -11.19 10.05 -24.83
CA LEU A 63 -11.35 9.72 -23.42
C LEU A 63 -12.24 10.74 -22.70
N GLY A 64 -12.15 12.02 -23.11
CA GLY A 64 -12.85 13.11 -22.43
C GLY A 64 -12.25 13.37 -21.04
N ASP A 65 -13.09 13.62 -20.05
CA ASP A 65 -12.65 13.75 -18.67
C ASP A 65 -12.43 12.36 -18.06
N ILE A 66 -11.24 12.14 -17.51
CA ILE A 66 -10.91 10.97 -16.71
C ILE A 66 -11.18 11.32 -15.25
N THR A 67 -12.11 10.61 -14.62
CA THR A 67 -12.49 10.81 -13.23
C THR A 67 -12.09 9.59 -12.41
N THR A 68 -11.24 9.79 -11.40
CA THR A 68 -10.83 8.76 -10.45
C THR A 68 -11.42 9.07 -9.08
N GLN A 69 -12.16 8.12 -8.53
CA GLN A 69 -12.70 8.19 -7.18
C GLN A 69 -12.18 7.03 -6.36
N SER A 70 -11.92 7.23 -5.08
CA SER A 70 -11.60 6.12 -4.19
C SER A 70 -12.30 6.25 -2.86
N ILE A 71 -12.66 5.10 -2.28
CA ILE A 71 -13.06 4.97 -0.88
C ILE A 71 -12.03 4.05 -0.25
N ASN A 72 -11.41 4.49 0.85
CA ASN A 72 -10.39 3.71 1.51
C ASN A 72 -10.65 3.59 3.01
N LEU A 73 -10.57 2.35 3.49
CA LEU A 73 -10.63 2.01 4.91
C LEU A 73 -9.21 1.76 5.42
N PHE A 74 -8.80 2.58 6.38
CA PHE A 74 -7.56 2.42 7.11
C PHE A 74 -7.85 1.96 8.54
N ALA A 75 -7.13 0.96 9.01
CA ALA A 75 -7.20 0.50 10.39
C ALA A 75 -5.79 0.21 10.93
N ALA A 76 -5.54 0.59 12.18
CA ALA A 76 -4.30 0.26 12.87
C ALA A 76 -4.59 -0.15 14.33
N VAL A 77 -3.94 -1.20 14.81
CA VAL A 77 -4.06 -1.68 16.19
C VAL A 77 -2.69 -1.91 16.80
N GLY A 78 -2.46 -1.38 18.00
CA GLY A 78 -1.27 -1.66 18.78
C GLY A 78 -1.35 -3.04 19.42
N ILE A 79 -0.58 -4.00 18.91
CA ILE A 79 -0.46 -5.34 19.49
C ILE A 79 0.33 -5.25 20.81
N THR A 80 1.38 -4.42 20.83
CA THR A 80 2.18 -4.10 22.02
C THR A 80 2.50 -2.61 22.02
N ASP A 81 3.21 -2.13 23.04
CA ASP A 81 3.70 -0.75 23.08
C ASP A 81 4.67 -0.39 21.95
N ARG A 82 5.15 -1.38 21.21
CA ARG A 82 6.12 -1.18 20.12
C ARG A 82 5.72 -1.78 18.79
N ILE A 83 4.72 -2.65 18.75
CA ILE A 83 4.32 -3.38 17.55
C ILE A 83 2.87 -3.06 17.23
N ASP A 84 2.62 -2.57 16.04
CA ASP A 84 1.29 -2.31 15.50
C ASP A 84 1.00 -3.22 14.31
N ALA A 85 -0.26 -3.61 14.12
CA ALA A 85 -0.76 -4.15 12.87
C ALA A 85 -1.55 -3.08 12.12
N VAL A 86 -1.30 -2.95 10.82
CA VAL A 86 -1.91 -1.92 9.97
C VAL A 86 -2.55 -2.56 8.75
N LEU A 87 -3.77 -2.16 8.43
CA LEU A 87 -4.56 -2.57 7.27
C LEU A 87 -4.97 -1.34 6.46
N ASN A 88 -4.83 -1.41 5.14
CA ASN A 88 -5.34 -0.42 4.20
C ASN A 88 -6.12 -1.13 3.08
N LEU A 89 -7.38 -0.76 2.89
CA LEU A 89 -8.30 -1.39 1.95
C LEU A 89 -8.95 -0.32 1.04
N PRO A 90 -8.32 0.00 -0.10
CA PRO A 90 -8.87 0.92 -1.08
C PRO A 90 -9.79 0.21 -2.08
N TYR A 91 -10.91 0.85 -2.38
CA TYR A 91 -11.76 0.55 -3.53
C TYR A 91 -11.77 1.76 -4.48
N ILE A 92 -11.32 1.56 -5.70
CA ILE A 92 -11.08 2.61 -6.69
C ILE A 92 -12.05 2.46 -7.85
N PHE A 93 -12.54 3.59 -8.35
CA PHE A 93 -13.39 3.71 -9.53
C PHE A 93 -12.73 4.69 -10.49
N VAL A 94 -12.62 4.30 -11.76
CA VAL A 94 -12.11 5.16 -12.83
C VAL A 94 -13.15 5.18 -13.95
N ASN A 95 -13.52 6.36 -14.41
CA ASN A 95 -14.43 6.56 -15.53
C ASN A 95 -13.82 7.50 -16.57
N ALA A 96 -14.03 7.18 -17.84
CA ALA A 96 -13.70 8.07 -18.96
C ALA A 96 -15.01 8.57 -19.59
N SER A 97 -15.24 9.89 -19.55
CA SER A 97 -16.55 10.47 -19.91
C SER A 97 -17.00 10.15 -21.33
N ASN A 98 -16.05 9.99 -22.26
CA ASN A 98 -16.32 9.72 -23.68
C ASN A 98 -16.01 8.28 -24.11
N ASN A 99 -15.53 7.43 -23.20
CA ASN A 99 -15.26 6.03 -23.49
C ASN A 99 -15.58 5.11 -22.30
N PRO A 100 -16.87 4.79 -22.07
CA PRO A 100 -17.30 3.96 -20.95
C PRO A 100 -16.76 2.53 -20.99
N ASP A 101 -16.31 2.03 -22.15
CA ASP A 101 -15.71 0.70 -22.27
C ASP A 101 -14.39 0.57 -21.49
N LEU A 102 -13.80 1.69 -21.08
CA LEU A 102 -12.59 1.76 -20.27
C LEU A 102 -12.86 1.92 -18.77
N ASP A 103 -14.14 2.02 -18.37
CA ASP A 103 -14.50 2.17 -16.97
C ASP A 103 -14.06 0.96 -16.16
N GLN A 104 -13.48 1.21 -14.99
CA GLN A 104 -12.99 0.15 -14.10
C GLN A 104 -13.35 0.46 -12.66
N SER A 105 -13.69 -0.59 -11.92
CA SER A 105 -13.79 -0.52 -10.46
C SER A 105 -13.20 -1.78 -9.84
N SER A 106 -12.34 -1.61 -8.84
CA SER A 106 -11.65 -2.72 -8.20
C SER A 106 -11.14 -2.36 -6.81
N ILE A 107 -11.03 -3.38 -5.96
CA ILE A 107 -10.14 -3.33 -4.80
C ILE A 107 -8.71 -3.37 -5.36
N GLN A 108 -7.87 -2.43 -4.97
CA GLN A 108 -6.49 -2.36 -5.46
C GLN A 108 -5.54 -2.13 -4.29
N ASP A 109 -4.32 -2.65 -4.38
CA ASP A 109 -3.22 -2.37 -3.45
C ASP A 109 -3.52 -2.60 -1.96
N LEU A 110 -4.27 -3.68 -1.66
CA LEU A 110 -4.51 -4.15 -0.28
C LEU A 110 -3.16 -4.27 0.44
N SER A 111 -3.03 -3.53 1.54
CA SER A 111 -1.81 -3.51 2.33
C SER A 111 -2.09 -4.01 3.74
N LEU A 112 -1.31 -4.99 4.17
CA LEU A 112 -1.28 -5.49 5.54
C LEU A 112 0.17 -5.52 6.01
N CYS A 113 0.48 -4.86 7.12
CA CYS A 113 1.83 -4.89 7.67
C CYS A 113 1.86 -4.94 9.19
N LEU A 114 2.99 -5.42 9.71
CA LEU A 114 3.40 -5.20 11.09
C LEU A 114 4.43 -4.08 11.13
N LYS A 115 4.24 -3.11 12.01
CA LYS A 115 5.12 -1.95 12.23
C LYS A 115 5.75 -2.06 13.62
N GLY A 116 7.06 -1.84 13.73
CA GLY A 116 7.87 -2.06 14.95
C GLY A 116 8.99 -1.05 15.18
#